data_AF-A0A845FHD5-F1
#
_entry.id   AF-A0A845FHD5-F1
#
_cell.length_a   1.000
_cell.length_b   1.000
_cell.length_c   1.000
_cell.angle_alpha   90.00
_cell.angle_beta   90.00
_cell.angle_gamma   90.00
#
_symmetry.space_group_name_H-M   'P 1'
#
loop_
_entity.id
_entity.type
_entity.pdbx_description
1 polymer ?
#
loop_
_entity_poly.entity_id
_entity_poly.type
_entity_poly.pdbx_seq_one_letter_code
_entity_poly.pdbx_strand_id
1 'polypeptide(L)'
;CIEDEGYSIREASALFHIPDYSMVRRWMRKWKNGGMGALASKRKGNVPMPNNKKTKKTFKSVEEELEYLRMENAYLKKLNALVEEEDRQTKNKKRKSSSD
;
A
#
# COMPACT_ATOMS: atom_id res chain seq x y z
N CYS A 1 -20.98 31.52 20.66
CA CYS A 1 -20.28 30.22 20.46
C CYS A 1 -20.85 29.20 21.43
N ILE A 2 -20.68 27.87 21.19
CA ILE A 2 -21.20 26.79 22.07
C ILE A 2 -20.92 27.04 23.57
N GLU A 3 -19.75 27.60 23.89
CA GLU A 3 -19.36 27.95 25.26
C GLU A 3 -20.00 29.25 25.79
N ASP A 4 -20.27 30.23 24.91
CA ASP A 4 -20.94 31.50 25.27
C ASP A 4 -22.45 31.31 25.44
N GLU A 5 -23.03 30.34 24.75
CA GLU A 5 -24.46 30.03 24.73
C GLU A 5 -24.84 28.92 25.73
N GLY A 6 -23.87 28.37 26.47
CA GLY A 6 -24.10 27.41 27.56
C GLY A 6 -24.53 26.01 27.10
N TYR A 7 -24.39 25.68 25.82
CA TYR A 7 -24.81 24.37 25.30
C TYR A 7 -23.86 23.26 25.72
N SER A 8 -24.44 22.12 26.13
CA SER A 8 -23.69 20.88 26.25
C SER A 8 -23.25 20.36 24.88
N ILE A 9 -22.22 19.51 24.89
CA ILE A 9 -21.69 18.88 23.66
C ILE A 9 -22.78 18.09 22.92
N ARG A 10 -23.71 17.48 23.67
CA ARG A 10 -24.80 16.68 23.12
C ARG A 10 -25.87 17.56 22.49
N GLU A 11 -26.24 18.66 23.13
CA GLU A 11 -27.19 19.64 22.59
C GLU A 11 -26.63 20.30 21.33
N ALA A 12 -25.36 20.71 21.34
CA ALA A 12 -24.70 21.23 20.15
C ALA A 12 -24.67 20.19 19.02
N SER A 13 -24.37 18.93 19.32
CA SER A 13 -24.42 17.85 18.32
C SER A 13 -25.80 17.69 17.70
N ALA A 14 -26.86 17.77 18.52
CA ALA A 14 -28.24 17.66 18.05
C ALA A 14 -28.65 18.88 17.20
N LEU A 15 -28.34 20.10 17.65
CA LEU A 15 -28.63 21.34 16.93
C LEU A 15 -27.97 21.38 15.55
N PHE A 16 -26.72 20.93 15.45
CA PHE A 16 -25.95 20.92 14.21
C PHE A 16 -26.08 19.62 13.41
N HIS A 17 -27.00 18.72 13.79
CA HIS A 17 -27.24 17.44 13.11
C HIS A 17 -25.97 16.59 12.93
N ILE A 18 -25.07 16.64 13.92
CA ILE A 18 -23.85 15.85 13.94
C ILE A 18 -24.18 14.51 14.61
N PRO A 19 -23.98 13.37 13.92
CA PRO A 19 -24.40 12.07 14.43
C PRO A 19 -23.57 11.59 15.62
N ASP A 20 -22.31 12.05 15.73
CA ASP A 20 -21.42 11.72 16.85
C ASP A 20 -20.98 12.98 17.61
N TYR A 21 -21.49 13.15 18.82
CA TYR A 21 -21.13 14.24 19.73
C TYR A 21 -19.62 14.26 20.07
N SER A 22 -18.92 13.13 19.94
CA SER A 22 -17.47 13.07 20.15
C SER A 22 -16.70 13.90 19.12
N MET A 23 -17.26 14.12 17.92
CA MET A 23 -16.71 15.00 16.90
C MET A 23 -16.70 16.46 17.36
N VAL A 24 -17.81 16.93 17.94
CA VAL A 24 -17.93 18.28 18.51
C VAL A 24 -16.89 18.48 19.63
N ARG A 25 -16.77 17.50 20.53
CA ARG A 25 -15.74 17.51 21.59
C ARG A 25 -14.33 17.62 21.03
N ARG A 26 -14.03 16.89 19.96
CA ARG A 26 -12.71 16.90 19.30
C ARG A 26 -12.42 18.23 18.64
N TRP A 27 -13.40 18.84 17.97
CA TRP A 27 -13.26 20.15 17.35
C TRP A 27 -13.05 21.25 18.38
N MET A 28 -13.80 21.25 19.49
CA MET A 28 -13.59 22.21 20.58
C MET A 28 -12.17 22.15 21.16
N ARG A 29 -11.64 20.94 21.41
CA ARG A 29 -10.25 20.80 21.87
C ARG A 29 -9.24 21.32 20.86
N LYS A 30 -9.43 21.02 19.57
CA LYS A 30 -8.56 21.54 18.50
C LYS A 30 -8.61 23.06 18.44
N TRP A 31 -9.80 23.62 18.52
CA TRP A 31 -10.02 25.06 18.51
C TRP A 31 -9.35 25.76 19.70
N LYS A 32 -9.50 25.24 20.93
CA LYS A 32 -8.82 25.80 22.12
C LYS A 32 -7.29 25.82 21.98
N ASN A 33 -6.73 24.81 21.33
CA ASN A 33 -5.28 24.65 21.23
C ASN A 33 -4.65 25.39 20.05
N GLY A 34 -5.41 25.81 19.03
CA GLY A 34 -4.82 26.44 17.84
C GLY A 34 -5.79 27.19 16.94
N GLY A 35 -6.93 27.61 17.49
CA GLY A 35 -7.94 28.43 16.82
C GLY A 35 -8.44 27.83 15.50
N MET A 36 -8.75 28.73 14.56
CA MET A 36 -9.26 28.36 13.24
C MET A 36 -8.29 27.49 12.44
N GLY A 37 -6.98 27.77 12.53
CA GLY A 37 -5.95 27.01 11.84
C GLY A 37 -5.85 25.54 12.28
N ALA A 38 -6.26 25.21 13.50
CA ALA A 38 -6.23 23.84 14.01
C ALA A 38 -7.38 22.95 13.50
N LEU A 39 -8.46 23.56 12.99
CA LEU A 39 -9.56 22.83 12.32
C LEU A 39 -9.27 22.57 10.84
N ALA A 40 -8.30 23.28 10.26
CA ALA A 40 -7.87 23.04 8.89
C ALA A 40 -7.49 21.55 8.72
N SER A 41 -8.03 20.93 7.68
CA SER A 41 -7.68 19.56 7.33
C SER A 41 -6.20 19.52 6.97
N LYS A 42 -5.37 19.00 7.88
CA LYS A 42 -4.04 18.50 7.52
C LYS A 42 -4.25 17.25 6.69
N ARG A 43 -4.73 17.39 5.45
CA ARG A 43 -4.60 16.35 4.44
C ARG A 43 -3.09 16.16 4.29
N LYS A 44 -2.52 15.25 5.07
CA LYS A 44 -1.35 14.50 4.63
C LYS A 44 -1.89 13.83 3.36
N GLY A 45 -1.59 14.46 2.22
CA GLY A 45 -2.18 14.09 0.95
C GLY A 45 -2.12 12.58 0.81
N ASN A 46 -3.16 12.01 0.22
CA ASN A 46 -3.09 10.66 -0.31
C ASN A 46 -1.84 10.64 -1.20
N VAL A 47 -0.71 10.15 -0.69
CA VAL A 47 0.50 10.04 -1.49
C VAL A 47 0.11 9.06 -2.57
N PRO A 48 0.07 9.46 -3.85
CA PRO A 48 -0.21 8.51 -4.90
C PRO A 48 0.83 7.41 -4.76
N MET A 49 0.37 6.18 -4.50
CA MET A 49 1.26 5.03 -4.60
C MET A 49 1.96 5.14 -5.96
N PRO A 50 3.28 4.98 -6.05
CA PRO A 50 3.96 4.97 -7.33
C PRO A 50 3.23 3.95 -8.19
N ASN A 51 2.61 4.44 -9.26
CA ASN A 51 1.88 3.59 -10.17
C ASN A 51 2.97 2.73 -10.82
N ASN A 52 3.13 1.50 -10.34
CA ASN A 52 3.91 0.46 -11.01
C ASN A 52 3.16 0.12 -12.30
N LYS A 53 3.15 1.08 -13.24
CA LYS A 53 2.75 0.86 -14.62
C LYS A 53 3.82 -0.08 -15.14
N LYS A 54 3.55 -1.38 -15.05
CA LYS A 54 4.21 -2.39 -15.87
C LYS A 54 4.12 -1.84 -17.29
N THR A 55 5.25 -1.46 -17.86
CA THR A 55 5.33 -1.03 -19.24
C THR A 55 4.85 -2.21 -20.07
N LYS A 56 3.62 -2.11 -20.61
CA LYS A 56 3.10 -3.13 -21.51
C LYS A 56 3.97 -3.05 -22.76
N LYS A 57 4.72 -4.11 -23.05
CA LYS A 57 5.41 -4.24 -24.34
C LYS A 57 4.33 -4.26 -25.42
N THR A 58 4.47 -3.38 -26.41
CA THR A 58 3.59 -3.33 -27.57
C THR A 58 4.26 -4.12 -28.69
N PHE A 59 3.65 -5.21 -29.12
CA PHE A 59 4.09 -6.00 -30.27
C PHE A 59 3.37 -5.52 -31.53
N LYS A 60 4.05 -5.52 -32.67
CA LYS A 60 3.48 -5.11 -33.98
C LYS A 60 2.71 -6.26 -34.63
N SER A 61 3.01 -7.51 -34.28
CA SER A 61 2.29 -8.69 -34.76
C SER A 61 2.25 -9.81 -33.72
N VAL A 62 1.39 -10.81 -33.95
CA VAL A 62 1.25 -11.99 -33.09
C VAL A 62 2.51 -12.85 -33.16
N GLU A 63 3.18 -12.90 -34.31
CA GLU A 63 4.42 -13.64 -34.50
C GLU A 63 5.56 -13.06 -33.65
N GLU A 64 5.65 -11.72 -33.57
CA GLU A 64 6.63 -11.02 -32.73
C GLU A 64 6.41 -11.30 -31.25
N GLU A 65 5.16 -11.29 -30.79
CA GLU A 65 4.80 -11.67 -29.43
C GLU A 65 5.16 -13.14 -29.14
N LEU A 66 4.89 -14.04 -30.08
CA LEU A 66 5.16 -15.47 -29.94
C LEU A 66 6.67 -15.75 -29.88
N GLU A 67 7.46 -15.11 -30.72
CA GLU A 67 8.92 -15.20 -30.68
C GLU A 67 9.48 -14.66 -29.36
N TYR A 68 9.00 -13.50 -28.92
CA TYR A 68 9.38 -12.93 -27.63
C TYR A 68 9.05 -13.88 -26.46
N LEU A 69 7.85 -14.46 -26.45
CA LEU A 69 7.43 -15.42 -25.42
C LEU A 69 8.24 -16.71 -25.48
N ARG A 70 8.63 -17.19 -26.67
CA ARG A 70 9.51 -18.37 -26.81
C ARG A 70 10.89 -18.09 -26.23
N MET A 71 11.45 -16.90 -26.49
CA MET A 71 12.72 -16.47 -25.92
C MET A 71 12.66 -16.38 -24.39
N GLU A 72 11.64 -15.72 -23.84
CA GLU A 72 11.46 -15.57 -22.40
C GLU A 72 11.30 -16.93 -21.71
N ASN A 73 10.50 -17.83 -22.29
CA ASN A 73 10.36 -19.19 -21.79
C ASN A 73 11.67 -20.00 -21.87
N ALA A 74 12.45 -19.87 -22.94
CA ALA A 74 13.73 -20.56 -23.07
C ALA A 74 14.72 -20.08 -22.01
N TYR A 75 14.76 -18.78 -21.74
CA TYR A 75 15.58 -18.20 -20.68
C TYR A 75 15.18 -18.74 -19.29
N LEU A 76 13.88 -18.74 -18.98
CA LEU A 76 13.36 -19.25 -17.71
C LEU A 76 13.66 -20.74 -17.51
N LYS A 77 13.53 -21.56 -18.56
CA LYS A 77 13.89 -22.99 -18.51
C LYS A 77 15.37 -23.19 -18.22
N LYS A 78 16.24 -22.38 -18.85
CA LYS A 78 17.68 -22.42 -18.59
C LYS A 78 18.00 -22.04 -17.13
N LEU A 79 17.34 -21.01 -16.60
CA LEU A 79 17.49 -20.62 -15.21
C LEU A 79 17.06 -21.73 -14.25
N ASN A 80 15.89 -22.33 -14.47
CA ASN A 80 15.40 -23.42 -13.63
C ASN A 80 16.35 -24.63 -13.65
N ALA A 81 16.89 -25.00 -14.81
CA ALA A 81 17.85 -26.09 -14.91
C ALA A 81 19.13 -25.84 -14.09
N LEU A 82 19.60 -24.59 -14.04
CA LEU A 82 20.76 -24.22 -13.22
C LEU A 82 20.46 -24.32 -11.72
N VAL A 83 19.28 -23.84 -11.29
CA VAL A 83 18.82 -23.93 -9.90
C VAL A 83 18.68 -25.39 -9.46
N GLU A 84 18.06 -26.23 -10.30
CA GLU A 84 17.91 -27.65 -10.01
C GLU A 84 19.25 -28.38 -9.87
N GLU A 85 20.25 -28.01 -10.68
CA GLU A 85 21.58 -28.58 -10.60
C GLU A 85 22.32 -28.15 -9.33
N GLU A 86 22.22 -26.87 -8.95
CA GLU A 86 22.76 -26.38 -7.68
C GLU A 86 22.14 -27.13 -6.48
N ASP A 87 20.82 -27.26 -6.46
CA ASP A 87 20.08 -28.00 -5.43
C ASP A 87 20.51 -29.47 -5.35
N ARG A 88 20.79 -30.09 -6.49
CA ARG A 88 21.30 -31.47 -6.55
C ARG A 88 22.69 -31.56 -5.96
N GLN A 89 23.57 -30.62 -6.28
CA GLN A 89 24.94 -30.58 -5.78
C GLN A 89 25.02 -30.32 -4.28
N THR A 90 24.20 -29.41 -3.75
CA THR A 90 24.14 -29.12 -2.30
C THR A 90 23.64 -30.34 -1.51
N LYS A 91 22.60 -31.04 -2.00
CA LYS A 91 22.12 -32.30 -1.42
C LYS A 91 23.20 -33.37 -1.42
N ASN A 92 23.93 -33.52 -2.53
CA ASN A 92 25.00 -34.52 -2.64
C ASN A 92 26.18 -34.23 -1.70
N LYS A 93 26.58 -32.96 -1.53
CA LYS A 93 27.63 -32.56 -0.56
C LYS A 93 27.21 -32.88 0.88
N LYS A 94 25.96 -32.57 1.25
CA LYS A 94 25.44 -32.84 2.60
C LYS A 94 25.37 -34.34 2.94
N ARG A 95 25.07 -35.19 1.95
CA ARG A 95 25.07 -36.66 2.14
C ARG A 95 26.48 -37.22 2.36
N LYS A 96 27.49 -36.66 1.68
CA LYS A 96 28.89 -37.09 1.83
C LYS A 96 29.47 -36.69 3.18
N SER A 97 29.17 -35.50 3.69
CA SER A 97 29.64 -35.04 5.01
C SER A 97 28.96 -35.71 6.21
N SER A 98 27.94 -36.55 5.98
CA SER A 98 27.23 -37.30 7.04
C SER A 98 27.64 -38.79 7.07
N SER A 99 28.56 -39.19 6.19
CA SER A 99 29.07 -40.56 6.07
C SER A 99 30.53 -40.71 6.52
N ASP A 100 31.21 -39.59 6.80
CA ASP A 100 32.45 -39.52 7.59
C ASP A 100 32.09 -39.20 9.05
#